data_AF-A0A533X2P1-F1
#
_entry.id   AF-A0A533X2P1-F1
#
_cell.length_a   1.000
_cell.length_b   1.000
_cell.length_c   1.000
_cell.angle_alpha   90.00
_cell.angle_beta   90.00
_cell.angle_gamma   90.00
#
_symmetry.space_group_name_H-M   'P 1'
#
loop_
_entity.id
_entity.type
_entity.pdbx_description
1 polymer ?
#
loop_
_entity_poly.entity_id
_entity_poly.type
_entity_poly.pdbx_seq_one_letter_code
_entity_poly.pdbx_strand_id
1 'polypeptide(L)'
;MKSFKYDGLDLVYKQADHLISLTEVLLLDTYRADLLKKDDTVVDLGAGIGDFSVLASRKVGPNGKVIALEPHAEDYEMLKMNVERNGCLNVIALNIGVAEPGEKEISFWGRKYSFMTDTPENLLARKEIKKSIS
;
A
#
# COMPACT_ATOMS: atom_id res chain seq x y z
N MET A 1 -14.94 -2.46 11.97
CA MET A 1 -14.20 -2.91 10.77
C MET A 1 -14.73 -4.26 10.35
N LYS A 2 -14.79 -4.51 9.05
CA LYS A 2 -15.20 -5.80 8.47
C LYS A 2 -13.96 -6.53 7.96
N SER A 3 -14.01 -7.85 7.86
CA SER A 3 -12.98 -8.68 7.24
C SER A 3 -13.52 -9.25 5.92
N PHE A 4 -12.64 -9.37 4.95
CA PHE A 4 -12.84 -9.99 3.65
C PHE A 4 -11.74 -11.02 3.47
N LYS A 5 -12.11 -12.27 3.17
CA LYS A 5 -11.16 -13.36 2.95
C LYS A 5 -11.25 -13.83 1.51
N TYR A 6 -10.10 -13.95 0.85
CA TYR A 6 -10.03 -14.38 -0.55
C TYR A 6 -8.67 -15.01 -0.84
N ASP A 7 -8.67 -16.22 -1.41
CA ASP A 7 -7.45 -16.97 -1.75
C ASP A 7 -6.38 -16.98 -0.63
N GLY A 8 -6.80 -17.20 0.63
CA GLY A 8 -5.91 -17.22 1.77
C GLY A 8 -5.48 -15.84 2.32
N LEU A 9 -5.87 -14.74 1.68
CA LEU A 9 -5.71 -13.38 2.22
C LEU A 9 -6.83 -13.06 3.23
N ASP A 10 -6.52 -12.24 4.23
CA ASP A 10 -7.47 -11.68 5.20
C ASP A 10 -7.31 -10.15 5.27
N LEU A 11 -8.24 -9.43 4.66
CA LEU A 11 -8.20 -7.98 4.54
C LEU A 11 -9.29 -7.33 5.37
N VAL A 12 -8.93 -6.35 6.18
CA VAL A 12 -9.84 -5.45 6.87
C VAL A 12 -10.18 -4.24 6.03
N TYR A 13 -11.44 -3.86 6.07
CA TYR A 13 -11.96 -2.66 5.42
C TYR A 13 -13.06 -2.01 6.27
N LYS A 14 -13.38 -0.74 5.96
CA LYS A 14 -14.31 0.08 6.75
C LYS A 14 -15.51 0.54 5.93
N GLN A 15 -15.28 1.02 4.71
CA GLN A 15 -16.29 1.64 3.86
C GLN A 15 -16.58 0.80 2.60
N ALA A 16 -17.68 1.10 1.90
CA ALA A 16 -18.13 0.30 0.75
C ALA A 16 -17.29 0.54 -0.52
N ASP A 17 -16.73 1.74 -0.67
CA ASP A 17 -15.75 2.09 -1.71
C ASP A 17 -14.49 1.20 -1.64
N HIS A 18 -14.10 0.73 -0.46
CA HIS A 18 -12.98 -0.22 -0.33
C HIS A 18 -13.29 -1.57 -1.01
N LEU A 19 -14.56 -1.98 -1.10
CA LEU A 19 -14.95 -3.20 -1.81
C LEU A 19 -14.73 -3.08 -3.32
N ILE A 20 -14.76 -1.86 -3.86
CA ILE A 20 -14.46 -1.60 -5.27
C ILE A 20 -12.96 -1.85 -5.51
N SER A 21 -12.09 -1.26 -4.69
CA SER A 21 -10.64 -1.52 -4.73
C SER A 21 -10.33 -3.01 -4.63
N LEU A 22 -10.93 -3.71 -3.65
CA LEU A 22 -10.75 -5.16 -3.49
C LEU A 22 -11.18 -5.95 -4.74
N THR A 23 -12.24 -5.52 -5.42
CA THR A 23 -12.72 -6.15 -6.65
C THR A 23 -11.73 -5.90 -7.80
N GLU A 24 -11.29 -4.66 -7.99
CA GLU A 24 -10.33 -4.28 -9.03
C GLU A 24 -8.99 -5.00 -8.87
N VAL A 25 -8.51 -5.11 -7.64
CA VAL A 25 -7.21 -5.70 -7.32
C VAL A 25 -7.27 -7.24 -7.33
N LEU A 26 -8.23 -7.85 -6.63
CA LEU A 26 -8.19 -9.29 -6.35
C LEU A 26 -8.95 -10.14 -7.38
N LEU A 27 -9.97 -9.58 -8.03
CA LEU A 27 -10.83 -10.31 -8.97
C LEU A 27 -10.54 -9.93 -10.42
N LEU A 28 -10.40 -8.63 -10.70
CA LEU A 28 -10.22 -8.14 -12.08
C LEU A 28 -8.75 -8.05 -12.49
N ASP A 29 -7.83 -8.09 -11.53
CA ASP A 29 -6.38 -7.92 -11.74
C ASP A 29 -6.05 -6.68 -12.58
N THR A 30 -6.78 -5.58 -12.34
CA THR A 30 -6.60 -4.31 -13.07
C THR A 30 -5.17 -3.76 -12.92
N TYR A 31 -4.55 -4.06 -11.78
CA TYR A 31 -3.18 -3.66 -11.44
C TYR A 31 -2.12 -4.61 -12.01
N ARG A 32 -2.53 -5.67 -12.72
CA ARG A 32 -1.64 -6.63 -13.39
C ARG A 32 -0.63 -7.27 -12.44
N ALA A 33 -1.11 -7.73 -11.30
CA ALA A 33 -0.32 -8.50 -10.34
C ALA A 33 0.17 -9.84 -10.93
N ASP A 34 -0.43 -10.31 -12.04
CA ASP A 34 0.08 -11.40 -12.87
C ASP A 34 1.48 -11.14 -13.48
N LEU A 35 1.85 -9.88 -13.68
CA LEU A 35 3.16 -9.51 -14.25
C LEU A 35 4.29 -9.52 -13.21
N LEU A 36 3.95 -9.49 -11.91
CA LEU A 36 4.93 -9.50 -10.83
C LEU A 36 5.69 -10.82 -10.80
N LYS A 37 7.01 -10.71 -10.72
CA LYS A 37 7.90 -11.86 -10.64
C LYS A 37 8.45 -12.01 -9.23
N LYS A 38 8.86 -13.24 -8.95
CA LYS A 38 9.58 -13.56 -7.73
C LYS A 38 10.79 -12.63 -7.58
N ASP A 39 10.95 -12.13 -6.37
CA ASP A 39 12.04 -11.28 -5.91
C ASP A 39 12.04 -9.86 -6.51
N ASP A 40 10.97 -9.44 -7.20
CA ASP A 40 10.79 -8.05 -7.63
C ASP A 40 10.71 -7.08 -6.43
N THR A 41 11.08 -5.82 -6.69
CA THR A 41 10.78 -4.68 -5.81
C THR A 41 9.61 -3.90 -6.39
N VAL A 42 8.54 -3.80 -5.62
CA VAL A 42 7.29 -3.09 -5.96
C VAL A 42 7.22 -1.79 -5.19
N VAL A 43 6.84 -0.71 -5.87
CA VAL A 43 6.53 0.58 -5.25
C VAL A 43 5.04 0.84 -5.47
N ASP A 44 4.27 0.84 -4.38
CA ASP A 44 2.82 1.03 -4.37
C ASP A 44 2.50 2.46 -3.89
N LEU A 45 2.08 3.31 -4.82
CA LEU A 45 1.85 4.74 -4.62
C LEU A 45 0.37 5.02 -4.43
N GLY A 46 -0.03 5.42 -3.22
CA GLY A 46 -1.44 5.47 -2.83
C GLY A 46 -1.95 4.06 -2.50
N ALA A 47 -1.24 3.39 -1.59
CA ALA A 47 -1.48 1.99 -1.24
C ALA A 47 -2.87 1.73 -0.59
N GLY A 48 -3.61 2.79 -0.23
CA GLY A 48 -4.94 2.72 0.35
C GLY A 48 -4.95 1.83 1.59
N ILE A 49 -5.87 0.86 1.63
CA ILE A 49 -5.94 -0.11 2.72
C ILE A 49 -4.93 -1.25 2.61
N GLY A 50 -4.05 -1.24 1.61
CA GLY A 50 -2.98 -2.22 1.43
C GLY A 50 -3.40 -3.54 0.79
N ASP A 51 -4.54 -3.59 0.12
CA ASP A 51 -5.01 -4.76 -0.63
C ASP A 51 -4.02 -5.16 -1.74
N PHE A 52 -3.58 -4.21 -2.56
CA PHE A 52 -2.55 -4.48 -3.58
C PHE A 52 -1.19 -4.79 -2.94
N SER A 53 -0.76 -4.01 -1.95
CA SER A 53 0.49 -4.25 -1.22
C SER A 53 0.60 -5.67 -0.64
N VAL A 54 -0.48 -6.18 -0.03
CA VAL A 54 -0.54 -7.56 0.50
C VAL A 54 -0.49 -8.59 -0.63
N LEU A 55 -1.23 -8.38 -1.72
CA LEU A 55 -1.19 -9.26 -2.89
C LEU A 55 0.22 -9.30 -3.51
N ALA A 56 0.82 -8.14 -3.73
CA ALA A 56 2.15 -7.98 -4.30
C ALA A 56 3.20 -8.68 -3.43
N SER A 57 3.14 -8.49 -2.10
CA SER A 57 4.00 -9.15 -1.12
C SER A 57 4.02 -10.67 -1.29
N ARG A 58 2.83 -11.28 -1.43
CA ARG A 58 2.69 -12.73 -1.66
C ARG A 58 3.24 -13.15 -3.03
N LYS A 59 3.05 -12.35 -4.07
CA LYS A 59 3.50 -12.65 -5.45
C LYS A 59 5.03 -12.61 -5.58
N VAL A 60 5.67 -11.56 -5.05
CA VAL A 60 7.14 -11.40 -5.14
C VAL A 60 7.87 -12.32 -4.16
N GLY A 61 7.18 -12.79 -3.12
CA GLY A 61 7.73 -13.71 -2.14
C GLY A 61 8.72 -13.05 -1.17
N PRO A 62 9.31 -13.82 -0.24
CA PRO A 62 10.00 -13.28 0.94
C PRO A 62 11.28 -12.48 0.64
N ASN A 63 11.94 -12.71 -0.51
CA ASN A 63 13.12 -11.94 -0.88
C ASN A 63 12.77 -10.69 -1.69
N GLY A 64 11.60 -10.67 -2.34
CA GLY A 64 11.07 -9.45 -2.96
C GLY A 64 10.70 -8.42 -1.91
N LYS A 65 10.38 -7.21 -2.37
CA LYS A 65 10.07 -6.06 -1.50
C LYS A 65 8.85 -5.32 -1.99
N VAL A 66 8.06 -4.78 -1.06
CA VAL A 66 6.97 -3.86 -1.37
C VAL A 66 7.15 -2.60 -0.54
N ILE A 67 7.21 -1.45 -1.19
CA ILE A 67 7.27 -0.14 -0.56
C ILE A 67 5.90 0.49 -0.75
N ALA A 68 5.11 0.55 0.31
CA ALA A 68 3.72 0.99 0.30
C ALA A 68 3.61 2.40 0.88
N LEU A 69 3.25 3.37 0.04
CA LEU A 69 3.12 4.77 0.41
C LEU A 69 1.64 5.15 0.45
N GLU A 70 1.13 5.49 1.65
CA GLU A 70 -0.26 5.91 1.81
C GLU A 70 -0.33 7.24 2.59
N PRO A 71 -0.73 8.36 1.96
CA PRO A 71 -0.81 9.65 2.64
C PRO A 71 -1.95 9.75 3.66
N HIS A 72 -3.09 9.10 3.45
CA HIS A 72 -4.26 9.22 4.31
C HIS A 72 -4.10 8.38 5.58
N ALA A 73 -4.08 9.04 6.73
CA ALA A 73 -3.76 8.40 8.01
C ALA A 73 -4.71 7.23 8.36
N GLU A 74 -6.02 7.35 8.11
CA GLU A 74 -6.95 6.25 8.42
C GLU A 74 -6.68 5.01 7.54
N ASP A 75 -6.40 5.21 6.26
CA ASP A 75 -6.12 4.10 5.33
C ASP A 75 -4.75 3.49 5.61
N TYR A 76 -3.76 4.31 5.97
CA TYR A 76 -2.46 3.85 6.44
C TYR A 76 -2.55 2.94 7.67
N GLU A 77 -3.42 3.25 8.65
CA GLU A 77 -3.64 2.36 9.79
C GLU A 77 -4.23 1.01 9.34
N MET A 78 -5.15 1.01 8.37
CA MET A 78 -5.69 -0.22 7.79
C MET A 78 -4.64 -1.00 6.98
N LEU A 79 -3.79 -0.33 6.22
CA LEU A 79 -2.64 -0.91 5.52
C LEU A 79 -1.75 -1.68 6.50
N LYS A 80 -1.34 -1.05 7.62
CA LYS A 80 -0.53 -1.74 8.64
C LYS A 80 -1.22 -2.98 9.19
N MET A 81 -2.51 -2.88 9.51
CA MET A 81 -3.29 -4.02 10.02
C MET A 81 -3.39 -5.14 9.00
N ASN A 82 -3.54 -4.83 7.71
CA ASN A 82 -3.59 -5.80 6.63
C ASN A 82 -2.25 -6.48 6.39
N VAL A 83 -1.16 -5.71 6.40
CA VAL A 83 0.21 -6.24 6.33
C VAL A 83 0.48 -7.22 7.47
N GLU A 84 0.13 -6.84 8.70
CA GLU A 84 0.33 -7.68 9.89
C GLU A 84 -0.51 -8.97 9.84
N ARG A 85 -1.81 -8.86 9.54
CA ARG A 85 -2.72 -10.01 9.46
C ARG A 85 -2.32 -11.06 8.45
N ASN A 86 -1.67 -10.64 7.36
CA ASN A 86 -1.22 -11.52 6.29
C ASN A 86 0.24 -11.93 6.45
N GLY A 87 0.90 -11.60 7.58
CA GLY A 87 2.28 -11.99 7.85
C GLY A 87 3.28 -11.46 6.82
N CYS A 88 2.99 -10.29 6.23
CA CYS A 88 3.80 -9.70 5.16
C CYS A 88 5.05 -9.03 5.74
N LEU A 89 6.13 -9.80 5.92
CA LEU A 89 7.39 -9.34 6.50
C LEU A 89 8.27 -8.51 5.55
N ASN A 90 7.93 -8.49 4.27
CA ASN A 90 8.66 -7.82 3.19
C ASN A 90 7.98 -6.52 2.71
N VAL A 91 6.98 -6.02 3.44
CA VAL A 91 6.30 -4.75 3.16
C VAL A 91 6.86 -3.65 4.07
N ILE A 92 7.19 -2.51 3.48
CA ILE A 92 7.60 -1.28 4.17
C ILE A 92 6.49 -0.26 3.94
N ALA A 93 5.66 -0.04 4.95
CA ALA A 93 4.57 0.94 4.91
C ALA A 93 5.04 2.30 5.42
N LEU A 94 4.74 3.37 4.69
CA LEU A 94 5.04 4.75 5.08
C LEU A 94 3.80 5.63 4.92
N ASN A 95 3.49 6.42 5.96
CA ASN A 95 2.38 7.38 5.93
C ASN A 95 2.82 8.67 5.24
N ILE A 96 2.92 8.64 3.91
CA ILE A 96 3.40 9.77 3.12
C ILE A 96 2.93 9.69 1.67
N GLY A 97 2.65 10.85 1.06
CA GLY A 97 2.37 10.97 -0.36
C GLY A 97 3.63 11.33 -1.16
N VAL A 98 3.57 11.09 -2.48
CA VAL A 98 4.64 11.49 -3.41
C VAL A 98 4.27 12.80 -4.07
N ALA A 99 4.98 13.88 -3.72
CA ALA A 99 4.83 15.20 -4.33
C ALA A 99 6.02 16.10 -3.95
N GLU A 100 5.93 17.41 -4.19
CA GLU A 100 6.85 18.36 -3.58
C GLU A 100 6.85 18.24 -2.05
N PRO A 101 8.00 18.36 -1.37
CA PRO A 101 8.07 18.20 0.07
C PRO A 101 7.19 19.19 0.84
N GLY A 102 6.56 18.71 1.90
CA GLY A 102 5.80 19.53 2.83
C GLY A 102 4.42 18.97 3.15
N GLU A 103 3.65 19.73 3.90
CA GLU A 103 2.24 19.44 4.13
C GLU A 103 1.43 19.89 2.91
N LYS A 104 0.52 19.03 2.44
CA LYS A 104 -0.40 19.33 1.35
C LYS A 104 -1.84 19.11 1.83
N GLU A 105 -2.73 19.99 1.38
CA GLU A 105 -4.16 19.85 1.57
C GLU A 105 -4.85 19.65 0.21
N ILE A 106 -5.70 18.64 0.10
CA ILE A 106 -6.59 18.46 -1.05
C ILE A 106 -8.04 18.43 -0.60
N SER A 107 -8.93 18.89 -1.47
CA SER A 107 -10.37 18.78 -1.28
C SER A 107 -10.96 17.86 -2.35
N PHE A 108 -11.61 16.78 -1.93
CA PHE A 108 -12.23 15.80 -2.81
C PHE A 108 -13.59 15.38 -2.25
N TRP A 109 -14.64 15.40 -3.09
CA TRP A 109 -16.03 15.14 -2.69
C TRP A 109 -16.48 15.91 -1.42
N GLY A 110 -16.06 17.17 -1.28
CA GLY A 110 -16.42 18.02 -0.14
C GLY A 110 -15.72 17.65 1.18
N ARG A 111 -14.78 16.69 1.16
CA ARG A 111 -13.90 16.36 2.29
C ARG A 111 -12.54 16.99 2.07
N LYS A 112 -11.91 17.44 3.15
CA LYS A 112 -10.54 17.94 3.17
C LYS A 112 -9.62 16.88 3.73
N TYR A 113 -8.47 16.73 3.10
CA TYR A 113 -7.43 15.79 3.49
C TYR A 113 -6.13 16.58 3.62
N SER A 114 -5.48 16.49 4.77
CA SER A 114 -4.11 16.98 4.96
C SER A 114 -3.18 15.80 5.17
N PHE A 115 -2.03 15.83 4.51
CA PHE A 115 -1.01 14.80 4.60
C PHE A 115 0.37 15.34 4.27
N MET A 116 1.39 14.64 4.75
CA MET A 116 2.77 14.94 4.39
C MET A 116 3.10 14.35 3.02
N THR A 117 3.94 15.07 2.28
CA THR A 117 4.50 14.61 1.00
C THR A 117 6.01 14.79 0.95
N ASP A 118 6.64 14.00 0.10
CA ASP A 118 8.08 14.09 -0.18
C ASP A 118 8.36 13.62 -1.61
N THR A 119 9.56 13.93 -2.11
CA THR A 119 9.97 13.54 -3.47
C THR A 119 10.32 12.05 -3.54
N PRO A 120 10.15 11.40 -4.70
CA PRO A 120 10.62 10.03 -4.91
C PRO A 120 12.08 9.82 -4.50
N GLU A 121 12.96 10.77 -4.83
CA GLU A 121 14.39 10.70 -4.54
C GLU A 121 14.67 10.68 -3.04
N ASN A 122 14.00 11.56 -2.28
CA ASN A 122 14.14 11.61 -0.82
C ASN A 122 13.58 10.35 -0.16
N LEU A 123 12.44 9.84 -0.65
CA LEU A 123 11.82 8.62 -0.16
C LEU A 123 12.76 7.42 -0.37
N LEU A 124 13.25 7.22 -1.59
CA LEU A 124 14.23 6.16 -1.88
C LEU A 124 15.54 6.34 -1.10
N ALA A 125 15.86 7.56 -0.68
CA ALA A 125 17.03 7.84 0.15
C ALA A 125 16.87 7.47 1.64
N ARG A 126 15.64 7.18 2.10
CA ARG A 126 15.35 6.85 3.51
C ARG A 126 16.05 5.58 3.95
N LYS A 127 16.47 5.56 5.22
CA LYS A 127 17.24 4.43 5.79
C LYS A 127 16.42 3.15 5.79
N GLU A 128 15.13 3.22 6.09
CA GLU A 128 14.22 2.08 6.05
C GLU A 128 14.15 1.43 4.66
N ILE A 129 14.14 2.23 3.59
CA ILE A 129 14.09 1.74 2.21
C ILE A 129 15.47 1.25 1.76
N LYS A 130 16.53 2.05 1.99
CA LYS A 130 17.91 1.68 1.60
C LYS A 130 18.37 0.35 2.18
N LYS A 131 18.09 0.09 3.47
CA LYS A 131 18.43 -1.18 4.12
C LYS A 131 17.72 -2.39 3.53
N SER A 132 16.65 -2.18 2.78
CA SER A 132 15.83 -3.24 2.21
C SER A 132 16.07 -3.50 0.73
N ILE A 133 16.69 -2.55 0.00
CA ILE A 133 17.04 -2.69 -1.43
C ILE A 133 18.52 -3.06 -1.62
N SER A 134 19.38 -2.85 -0.62
CA SER A 134 20.80 -3.26 -0.61
C SER A 134 20.98 -4.76 -0.37
#